data_AF-A0A919CQ97-F1
#
_entry.id   AF-A0A919CQ97-F1
#
_cell.length_a   1.000
_cell.length_b   1.000
_cell.length_c   1.000
_cell.angle_alpha   90.00
_cell.angle_beta   90.00
_cell.angle_gamma   90.00
#
_symmetry.space_group_name_H-M   'P 1'
#
loop_
_entity.id
_entity.type
_entity.pdbx_description
1 polymer ?
#
loop_
_entity_poly.entity_id
_entity_poly.type
_entity_poly.pdbx_seq_one_letter_code
_entity_poly.pdbx_strand_id
1 'polypeptide(L)'
;MIRYDRLSALIARFEMRVVQADPGTGNLRILGDADTGTPSRMTLRLRGPAGAGPAGERPLIEAAATWGGDSNPLLAALPACVSLAIDDDDTRALVRFLIAEAQAKRCGSGVVLSRLAEVLVVRMLRAEIERGSTEPGLVAGLADPRLSRAIVAMHEEPGQGWSSADLAEVAGMSLSRFAEAFRTRVGETPMAYLRRWRMTLARQDLDRGHRVQAVARRYGYGSSEALARAFQRQHGVTPLAARRSAAATPAP
;
A
#
# COMPACT_ATOMS: atom_id res chain seq x y z
N MET A 1 -1.92 24.10 1.48
CA MET A 1 -2.54 22.79 1.79
C MET A 1 -1.76 21.75 0.99
N ILE A 2 -1.06 20.82 1.64
CA ILE A 2 -0.22 19.82 0.96
C ILE A 2 -1.17 18.83 0.27
N ARG A 3 -1.24 18.86 -1.07
CA ARG A 3 -2.00 17.87 -1.86
C ARG A 3 -1.24 16.55 -1.74
N TYR A 4 -1.87 15.48 -1.26
CA TYR A 4 -1.15 14.22 -1.10
C TYR A 4 -0.89 13.63 -2.50
N ASP A 5 0.36 13.27 -2.77
CA ASP A 5 0.73 12.56 -3.99
C ASP A 5 0.15 11.12 -3.99
N ARG A 6 0.14 10.45 -5.15
CA ARG A 6 -0.43 9.12 -5.44
C ARG A 6 -0.16 8.08 -4.35
N LEU A 7 1.06 8.08 -3.80
CA LEU A 7 1.48 7.16 -2.74
C LEU A 7 1.22 7.69 -1.33
N SER A 8 1.21 9.00 -1.12
CA SER A 8 1.07 9.57 0.22
C SER A 8 -0.32 9.31 0.81
N ALA A 9 -1.37 9.41 -0.01
CA ALA A 9 -2.74 9.11 0.40
C ALA A 9 -2.94 7.63 0.79
N LEU A 10 -2.17 6.74 0.18
CA LEU A 10 -2.16 5.31 0.47
C LEU A 10 -1.34 4.99 1.72
N ILE A 11 -0.09 5.46 1.78
CA ILE A 11 0.84 5.15 2.86
C ILE A 11 0.34 5.69 4.21
N ALA A 12 -0.22 6.91 4.24
CA ALA A 12 -0.73 7.51 5.47
C ALA A 12 -1.88 6.71 6.10
N ARG A 13 -2.66 5.95 5.31
CA ARG A 13 -3.81 5.19 5.79
C ARG A 13 -3.48 3.78 6.27
N PHE A 14 -2.39 3.20 5.76
CA PHE A 14 -2.01 1.81 6.07
C PHE A 14 -0.85 1.68 7.06
N GLU A 15 -0.48 2.76 7.74
CA GLU A 15 0.54 2.75 8.82
C GLU A 15 1.75 1.87 8.47
N MET A 16 2.36 2.11 7.31
CA MET A 16 3.52 1.34 6.88
C MET A 16 4.62 1.44 7.94
N ARG A 17 5.07 0.27 8.42
CA ARG A 17 6.18 0.18 9.37
C ARG A 17 7.19 -0.81 8.86
N VAL A 18 8.46 -0.44 8.96
CA VAL A 18 9.56 -1.35 8.66
C VAL A 18 10.37 -1.59 9.92
N VAL A 19 10.48 -2.85 10.32
CA VAL A 19 11.28 -3.28 11.48
C VAL A 19 12.38 -4.22 11.03
N GLN A 20 13.45 -4.34 11.81
CA GLN A 20 14.45 -5.38 11.54
C GLN A 20 13.79 -6.76 11.66
N ALA A 21 14.19 -7.67 10.77
CA ALA A 21 13.69 -9.03 10.74
C ALA A 21 14.82 -10.01 11.08
N ASP A 22 14.45 -11.18 11.60
CA ASP A 22 15.40 -12.27 11.75
C ASP A 22 15.92 -12.72 10.37
N PRO A 23 17.18 -13.17 10.27
CA PRO A 23 17.74 -13.64 9.02
C PRO A 23 16.84 -14.67 8.33
N GLY A 24 16.60 -14.48 7.03
CA GLY A 24 15.74 -15.36 6.24
C GLY A 24 14.24 -15.09 6.36
N THR A 25 13.79 -14.21 7.27
CA THR A 25 12.36 -13.93 7.50
C THR A 25 11.89 -12.62 6.88
N GLY A 26 12.81 -11.71 6.57
CA GLY A 26 12.51 -10.38 6.04
C GLY A 26 11.83 -10.42 4.66
N ASN A 27 10.76 -9.66 4.50
CA ASN A 27 10.09 -9.46 3.22
C ASN A 27 10.64 -8.25 2.43
N LEU A 28 11.43 -7.39 3.07
CA LEU A 28 12.27 -6.38 2.45
C LEU A 28 13.73 -6.82 2.55
N ARG A 29 14.42 -6.92 1.41
CA ARG A 29 15.83 -7.30 1.35
C ARG A 29 16.63 -6.38 0.45
N ILE A 30 17.79 -5.96 0.95
CA ILE A 30 18.84 -5.37 0.12
C ILE A 30 19.82 -6.49 -0.19
N LEU A 31 19.96 -6.81 -1.47
CA LEU A 31 20.85 -7.83 -1.97
C LEU A 31 22.13 -7.17 -2.48
N GLY A 32 23.22 -7.90 -2.33
CA GLY A 32 24.49 -7.51 -2.90
C GLY A 32 25.29 -8.73 -3.32
N ASP A 33 26.31 -8.44 -4.12
CA ASP A 33 27.27 -9.42 -4.60
C ASP A 33 27.93 -10.17 -3.42
N ALA A 34 27.99 -11.50 -3.52
CA ALA A 34 28.44 -12.35 -2.42
C ALA A 34 29.91 -12.08 -2.02
N ASP A 35 30.76 -11.77 -3.00
CA ASP A 35 32.21 -11.63 -2.82
C ASP A 35 32.59 -10.21 -2.40
N THR A 36 32.05 -9.21 -3.08
CA THR A 36 32.38 -7.79 -2.86
C THR A 36 31.50 -7.12 -1.81
N GLY A 37 30.32 -7.67 -1.54
CA GLY A 37 29.31 -7.03 -0.68
C GLY A 37 28.72 -5.76 -1.30
N THR A 38 28.93 -5.52 -2.59
CA THR A 38 28.39 -4.35 -3.28
C THR A 38 26.88 -4.48 -3.45
N PRO A 39 26.07 -3.53 -2.97
CA PRO A 39 24.62 -3.58 -3.16
C PRO A 39 24.25 -3.52 -4.65
N SER A 40 23.45 -4.47 -5.11
CA SER A 40 23.03 -4.57 -6.52
C SER A 40 21.54 -4.30 -6.71
N ARG A 41 20.71 -4.72 -5.75
CA ARG A 41 19.26 -4.76 -5.90
C ARG A 41 18.53 -4.72 -4.57
N MET A 42 17.31 -4.21 -4.59
CA MET A 42 16.34 -4.35 -3.50
C MET A 42 15.15 -5.20 -3.95
N THR A 43 14.61 -5.98 -3.01
CA THR A 43 13.41 -6.78 -3.22
C THR A 43 12.43 -6.56 -2.08
N LEU A 44 11.16 -6.35 -2.43
CA LEU A 44 10.06 -6.19 -1.51
C LEU A 44 8.99 -7.20 -1.90
N ARG A 45 8.83 -8.21 -1.07
CA ARG A 45 7.83 -9.26 -1.26
C ARG A 45 6.59 -8.94 -0.47
N LEU A 46 5.49 -8.83 -1.20
CA LEU A 46 4.19 -8.47 -0.64
C LEU A 46 3.34 -9.71 -0.37
N ARG A 47 3.61 -10.81 -1.08
CA ARG A 47 2.87 -12.07 -0.98
C ARG A 47 3.81 -13.28 -1.09
N GLY A 48 3.53 -14.30 -0.29
CA GLY A 48 4.30 -15.55 -0.24
C GLY A 48 5.55 -15.50 0.67
N PRO A 49 6.14 -16.67 0.97
CA PRO A 49 7.28 -16.78 1.88
C PRO A 49 8.52 -16.13 1.30
N ALA A 50 9.49 -15.83 2.17
CA ALA A 50 10.75 -15.19 1.83
C ALA A 50 11.73 -16.11 1.06
N GLY A 51 11.37 -16.58 -0.14
CA GLY A 51 12.22 -17.35 -1.07
C GLY A 51 13.61 -16.78 -1.34
N ALA A 52 14.50 -17.68 -1.77
CA ALA A 52 15.93 -17.45 -1.97
C ALA A 52 16.20 -16.32 -2.98
N GLY A 53 17.23 -15.52 -2.70
CA GLY A 53 17.75 -14.54 -3.66
C GLY A 53 18.32 -15.23 -4.91
N PRO A 54 18.64 -14.47 -5.98
CA PRO A 54 19.33 -15.02 -7.14
C PRO A 54 20.69 -15.61 -6.75
N ALA A 55 21.14 -16.62 -7.51
CA ALA A 55 22.46 -17.22 -7.28
C ALA A 55 23.57 -16.16 -7.44
N GLY A 56 24.49 -16.10 -6.47
CA GLY A 56 25.58 -15.11 -6.45
C GLY A 56 25.27 -13.83 -5.66
N GLU A 57 24.02 -13.62 -5.23
CA GLU A 57 23.66 -12.51 -4.35
C GLU A 57 23.30 -13.00 -2.95
N ARG A 58 23.71 -12.22 -1.92
CA ARG A 58 23.34 -12.46 -0.53
C ARG A 58 22.62 -11.25 0.07
N PRO A 59 21.71 -11.46 1.05
CA PRO A 59 21.11 -10.35 1.77
C PRO A 59 22.18 -9.62 2.59
N LEU A 60 22.31 -8.31 2.35
CA LEU A 60 23.11 -7.40 3.16
C LEU A 60 22.29 -6.81 4.31
N ILE A 61 21.00 -6.59 4.07
CA ILE A 61 20.01 -6.10 5.04
C ILE A 61 18.72 -6.88 4.83
N GLU A 62 18.11 -7.31 5.93
CA GLU A 62 16.77 -7.88 5.97
C GLU A 62 15.88 -7.10 6.94
N ALA A 63 14.65 -6.82 6.50
CA ALA A 63 13.65 -6.13 7.29
C ALA A 63 12.25 -6.65 6.98
N ALA A 64 11.33 -6.44 7.91
CA ALA A 64 9.92 -6.76 7.77
C ALA A 64 9.13 -5.46 7.57
N ALA A 65 8.64 -5.25 6.36
CA ALA A 65 7.69 -4.21 5.99
C ALA A 65 6.25 -4.71 6.21
N THR A 66 5.53 -4.03 7.09
CA THR A 66 4.13 -4.33 7.48
C THR A 66 3.23 -3.15 7.17
N TRP A 67 1.92 -3.42 6.99
CA TRP A 67 0.98 -2.48 6.38
C TRP A 67 -0.35 -2.34 7.14
N GLY A 68 -0.31 -2.43 8.47
CA GLY A 68 -1.48 -2.15 9.31
C GLY A 68 -2.69 -3.08 9.13
N GLY A 69 -2.50 -4.26 8.53
CA GLY A 69 -3.52 -5.30 8.36
C GLY A 69 -3.47 -6.01 7.00
N ASP A 70 -4.10 -7.19 6.91
CA ASP A 70 -4.06 -8.06 5.72
C ASP A 70 -4.87 -7.54 4.53
N SER A 71 -5.75 -6.57 4.77
CA SER A 71 -6.65 -6.00 3.76
C SER A 71 -6.15 -4.64 3.27
N ASN A 72 -4.94 -4.60 2.70
CA ASN A 72 -4.42 -3.42 2.02
C ASN A 72 -4.63 -3.53 0.49
N PRO A 73 -5.52 -2.72 -0.13
CA PRO A 73 -5.81 -2.78 -1.57
C PRO A 73 -4.63 -2.45 -2.46
N LEU A 74 -3.65 -1.68 -1.95
CA LEU A 74 -2.40 -1.43 -2.66
C LEU A 74 -1.59 -2.72 -2.78
N LEU A 75 -1.47 -3.50 -1.70
CA LEU A 75 -0.76 -4.79 -1.71
C LEU A 75 -1.42 -5.82 -2.62
N ALA A 76 -2.76 -5.84 -2.63
CA ALA A 76 -3.52 -6.74 -3.48
C ALA A 76 -3.27 -6.47 -4.98
N ALA A 77 -3.01 -5.22 -5.33
CA ALA A 77 -2.83 -4.80 -6.73
C ALA A 77 -1.38 -4.75 -7.21
N LEU A 78 -0.41 -4.65 -6.30
CA LEU A 78 1.01 -4.76 -6.62
C LEU A 78 1.40 -6.22 -6.91
N PRO A 79 2.43 -6.48 -7.73
CA PRO A 79 2.92 -7.85 -7.94
C PRO A 79 3.34 -8.51 -6.62
N ALA A 80 3.38 -9.84 -6.59
CA ALA A 80 3.77 -10.57 -5.38
C ALA A 80 5.18 -10.19 -4.88
N CYS A 81 6.07 -9.79 -5.79
CA CYS A 81 7.40 -9.28 -5.52
C CYS A 81 7.67 -8.05 -6.37
N VAL A 82 8.12 -6.97 -5.74
CA VAL A 82 8.65 -5.75 -6.38
C VAL A 82 10.16 -5.81 -6.29
N SER A 83 10.86 -5.52 -7.38
CA SER A 83 12.31 -5.50 -7.43
C SER A 83 12.79 -4.21 -8.08
N LEU A 84 13.81 -3.59 -7.47
CA LEU A 84 14.41 -2.36 -7.95
C LEU A 84 15.93 -2.54 -7.98
N ALA A 85 16.56 -2.25 -9.12
CA ALA A 85 18.01 -2.21 -9.24
C ALA A 85 18.57 -1.01 -8.46
N ILE A 86 19.79 -1.14 -7.92
CA ILE A 86 20.52 -0.05 -7.27
C ILE A 86 21.52 0.50 -8.30
N ASP A 87 21.00 1.14 -9.34
CA ASP A 87 21.78 1.67 -10.46
C ASP A 87 22.02 3.18 -10.33
N ASP A 88 21.05 3.94 -9.83
CA ASP A 88 21.16 5.38 -9.62
C ASP A 88 21.92 5.79 -8.34
N ASP A 89 22.57 6.96 -8.38
CA ASP A 89 23.43 7.46 -7.31
C ASP A 89 22.67 7.75 -6.01
N ASP A 90 21.44 8.26 -6.12
CA ASP A 90 20.62 8.61 -4.96
C ASP A 90 20.17 7.34 -4.21
N THR A 91 19.75 6.29 -4.91
CA THR A 91 19.42 4.99 -4.30
C THR A 91 20.65 4.37 -3.67
N ARG A 92 21.79 4.41 -4.38
CA ARG A 92 23.07 3.88 -3.88
C ARG A 92 23.52 4.59 -2.62
N ALA A 93 23.40 5.93 -2.56
CA ALA A 93 23.74 6.71 -1.38
C ALA A 93 22.86 6.34 -0.17
N LEU A 94 21.54 6.23 -0.38
CA LEU A 94 20.60 5.88 0.66
C LEU A 94 20.84 4.46 1.21
N VAL A 95 21.11 3.49 0.33
CA VAL A 95 21.43 2.11 0.72
C VAL A 95 22.76 2.04 1.48
N ARG A 96 23.80 2.73 1.00
CA ARG A 96 25.08 2.79 1.73
C ARG A 96 24.92 3.38 3.12
N PHE A 97 24.12 4.44 3.26
CA PHE A 97 23.86 5.05 4.56
C PHE A 97 23.13 4.08 5.50
N LEU A 98 22.13 3.35 4.99
CA LEU A 98 21.42 2.33 5.76
C LEU A 98 22.37 1.21 6.24
N ILE A 99 23.23 0.70 5.35
CA ILE A 99 24.22 -0.34 5.70
C ILE A 99 25.21 0.18 6.75
N ALA A 100 25.74 1.39 6.57
CA ALA A 100 26.67 1.99 7.53
C ALA A 100 26.03 2.19 8.90
N GLU A 101 24.76 2.62 8.95
CA GLU A 101 24.02 2.78 10.20
C GLU A 101 23.80 1.43 10.91
N ALA A 102 23.48 0.38 10.16
CA ALA A 102 23.31 -0.98 10.68
C ALA A 102 24.61 -1.54 11.28
N GLN A 103 25.75 -1.22 10.68
CA GLN A 103 27.07 -1.66 11.14
C GLN A 103 27.55 -0.86 12.36
N ALA A 104 27.27 0.45 12.41
CA ALA A 104 27.74 1.33 13.47
C ALA A 104 27.09 1.06 14.84
N LYS A 105 25.91 0.40 14.88
CA LYS A 105 25.19 -0.02 16.09
C LYS A 105 25.07 1.07 17.17
N ARG A 106 24.86 2.31 16.75
CA ARG A 106 24.74 3.47 17.64
C ARG A 106 23.42 3.43 18.43
N CYS A 107 23.38 4.15 19.55
CA CYS A 107 22.12 4.40 20.26
C CYS A 107 21.12 5.06 19.31
N GLY A 108 19.89 4.54 19.23
CA GLY A 108 18.86 5.02 18.32
C GLY A 108 18.95 4.49 16.88
N SER A 109 19.94 3.66 16.55
CA SER A 109 20.14 3.12 15.19
C SER A 109 18.91 2.37 14.67
N GLY A 110 18.20 1.62 15.51
CA GLY A 110 16.97 0.94 15.12
C GLY A 110 15.89 1.88 14.56
N VAL A 111 15.72 3.06 15.16
CA VAL A 111 14.76 4.07 14.68
C VAL A 111 15.19 4.65 13.33
N VAL A 112 16.48 4.96 13.19
CA VAL A 112 17.04 5.47 11.93
C VAL A 112 16.87 4.45 10.82
N LEU A 113 17.23 3.19 11.07
CA LEU A 113 17.10 2.09 10.11
C LEU A 113 15.65 1.88 9.66
N SER A 114 14.70 1.88 10.61
CA SER A 114 13.27 1.79 10.28
C SER A 114 12.83 2.92 9.35
N ARG A 115 13.20 4.16 9.62
CA ARG A 115 12.81 5.31 8.78
C ARG A 115 13.48 5.28 7.41
N LEU A 116 14.76 4.92 7.33
CA LEU A 116 15.45 4.78 6.05
C LEU A 116 14.84 3.64 5.21
N ALA A 117 14.51 2.52 5.84
CA ALA A 117 13.89 1.39 5.16
C ALA A 117 12.48 1.73 4.67
N GLU A 118 11.69 2.50 5.44
CA GLU A 118 10.41 3.04 4.98
C GLU A 118 10.58 3.91 3.72
N VAL A 119 11.59 4.78 3.67
CA VAL A 119 11.90 5.58 2.48
C VAL A 119 12.23 4.68 1.28
N LEU A 120 13.01 3.61 1.48
CA LEU A 120 13.32 2.65 0.41
C LEU A 120 12.06 1.95 -0.10
N VAL A 121 11.15 1.54 0.78
CA VAL A 121 9.87 0.95 0.37
C VAL A 121 9.06 1.92 -0.46
N VAL A 122 8.93 3.19 -0.04
CA VAL A 122 8.23 4.22 -0.83
C VAL A 122 8.84 4.35 -2.23
N ARG A 123 10.17 4.34 -2.32
CA ARG A 123 10.90 4.44 -3.58
C ARG A 123 10.65 3.24 -4.50
N MET A 124 10.65 2.03 -3.95
CA MET A 124 10.30 0.80 -4.69
C MET A 124 8.87 0.83 -5.22
N LEU A 125 7.92 1.25 -4.39
CA LEU A 125 6.53 1.37 -4.81
C LEU A 125 6.33 2.44 -5.90
N ARG A 126 7.05 3.56 -5.80
CA ARG A 126 7.03 4.60 -6.83
C ARG A 126 7.53 4.06 -8.16
N ALA A 127 8.68 3.39 -8.16
CA ALA A 127 9.24 2.80 -9.36
C ALA A 127 8.29 1.76 -9.99
N GLU A 128 7.61 0.96 -9.18
CA GLU A 128 6.63 -0.01 -9.71
C GLU A 128 5.40 0.66 -10.32
N ILE A 129 4.89 1.74 -9.71
CA ILE A 129 3.77 2.52 -10.28
C ILE A 129 4.19 3.21 -11.59
N GLU A 130 5.41 3.75 -11.65
CA GLU A 130 5.94 4.42 -12.84
C GLU A 130 6.18 3.43 -13.98
N ARG A 131 6.68 2.22 -13.67
CA ARG A 131 6.80 1.13 -14.63
C ARG A 131 5.44 0.72 -15.19
N GLY A 132 4.39 0.82 -14.36
CA GLY A 132 3.03 0.47 -14.70
C GLY A 132 2.81 -1.03 -14.85
N SER A 133 1.60 -1.40 -15.26
CA SER A 133 1.20 -2.78 -15.49
C SER A 133 0.47 -2.88 -16.82
N THR A 134 0.72 -3.97 -17.55
CA THR A 134 -0.06 -4.35 -18.74
C THR A 134 -1.38 -4.99 -18.35
N GLU A 135 -1.44 -5.63 -17.18
CA GLU A 135 -2.65 -6.21 -16.62
C GLU A 135 -3.53 -5.12 -15.97
N PRO A 136 -4.86 -5.16 -16.17
CA PRO A 136 -5.78 -4.28 -15.48
C PRO A 136 -5.67 -4.38 -13.95
N GLY A 137 -5.68 -3.24 -13.26
CA GLY A 137 -5.61 -3.17 -11.80
C GLY A 137 -5.27 -1.78 -11.28
N LEU A 138 -5.17 -1.64 -9.95
CA LEU A 138 -4.86 -0.35 -9.33
C LEU A 138 -3.49 0.20 -9.77
N VAL A 139 -2.47 -0.64 -9.96
CA VAL A 139 -1.15 -0.18 -10.44
C VAL A 139 -1.26 0.42 -11.85
N ALA A 140 -1.98 -0.24 -12.77
CA ALA A 140 -2.23 0.29 -14.09
C ALA A 140 -3.05 1.60 -14.05
N GLY A 141 -4.01 1.73 -13.13
CA GLY A 141 -4.76 2.97 -12.91
C GLY A 141 -3.91 4.11 -12.33
N LEU A 142 -3.01 3.82 -11.38
CA LEU A 142 -2.12 4.79 -10.76
C LEU A 142 -0.97 5.22 -11.70
N ALA A 143 -0.60 4.37 -12.66
CA ALA A 143 0.35 4.70 -13.71
C ALA A 143 -0.23 5.72 -14.71
N ASP A 144 -1.54 5.65 -15.00
CA ASP A 144 -2.21 6.60 -15.89
C ASP A 144 -2.34 8.00 -15.22
N PRO A 145 -1.75 9.07 -15.81
CA PRO A 145 -1.76 10.40 -15.20
C PRO A 145 -3.15 11.03 -15.00
N ARG A 146 -4.15 10.62 -15.79
CA ARG A 146 -5.52 11.14 -15.69
C ARG A 146 -6.34 10.32 -14.69
N LEU A 147 -6.29 9.00 -14.78
CA LEU A 147 -7.04 8.13 -13.86
C LEU A 147 -6.51 8.22 -12.43
N SER A 148 -5.19 8.35 -12.26
CA SER A 148 -4.58 8.52 -10.94
C SER A 148 -5.14 9.71 -10.17
N ARG A 149 -5.51 10.82 -10.83
CA ARG A 149 -6.14 11.97 -10.17
C ARG A 149 -7.47 11.60 -9.52
N ALA A 150 -8.32 10.87 -10.23
CA ALA A 150 -9.62 10.42 -9.71
C ALA A 150 -9.44 9.37 -8.60
N ILE A 151 -8.51 8.44 -8.76
CA ILE A 151 -8.19 7.42 -7.74
C ILE A 151 -7.67 8.07 -6.46
N VAL A 152 -6.78 9.06 -6.58
CA VAL A 152 -6.27 9.82 -5.43
C VAL A 152 -7.38 10.57 -4.73
N ALA A 153 -8.28 11.25 -5.47
CA ALA A 153 -9.42 11.96 -4.88
C ALA A 153 -10.35 11.00 -4.11
N MET A 154 -10.65 9.82 -4.67
CA MET A 154 -11.39 8.77 -3.97
C MET A 154 -10.68 8.30 -2.69
N HIS A 155 -9.36 8.21 -2.72
CA HIS A 155 -8.57 7.78 -1.56
C HIS A 155 -8.48 8.86 -0.49
N GLU A 156 -8.29 10.13 -0.86
CA GLU A 156 -8.21 11.27 0.05
C GLU A 156 -9.55 11.53 0.75
N GLU A 157 -10.65 11.53 0.00
CA GLU A 157 -11.98 11.86 0.51
C GLU A 157 -12.98 10.72 0.25
N PRO A 158 -12.79 9.53 0.87
CA PRO A 158 -13.64 8.38 0.59
C PRO A 158 -15.07 8.60 1.06
N GLY A 159 -15.32 9.48 2.03
CA GLY A 159 -16.65 9.78 2.57
C GLY A 159 -17.50 10.72 1.71
N GLN A 160 -16.91 11.42 0.74
CA GLN A 160 -17.64 12.35 -0.13
C GLN A 160 -18.63 11.61 -1.03
N GLY A 161 -19.74 12.26 -1.38
CA GLY A 161 -20.78 11.72 -2.27
C GLY A 161 -20.37 11.66 -3.75
N TRP A 162 -19.18 11.16 -4.08
CA TRP A 162 -18.65 11.09 -5.43
C TRP A 162 -19.62 10.45 -6.42
N SER A 163 -19.86 11.13 -7.53
CA SER A 163 -20.47 10.57 -8.73
C SER A 163 -19.42 10.22 -9.78
N SER A 164 -19.75 9.36 -10.74
CA SER A 164 -18.85 9.11 -11.89
C SER A 164 -18.56 10.39 -12.70
N ALA A 165 -19.48 11.37 -12.69
CA ALA A 165 -19.28 12.65 -13.38
C ALA A 165 -18.24 13.52 -12.67
N ASP A 166 -18.34 13.63 -11.35
CA ASP A 166 -17.37 14.37 -10.51
C ASP A 166 -15.96 13.80 -10.71
N LEU A 167 -15.84 12.47 -10.72
CA LEU A 167 -14.56 11.79 -10.88
C LEU A 167 -13.99 11.92 -12.30
N ALA A 168 -14.86 11.95 -13.32
CA ALA A 168 -14.46 12.24 -14.69
C ALA A 168 -13.92 13.67 -14.83
N GLU A 169 -14.56 14.63 -14.17
CA GLU A 169 -14.09 16.02 -14.09
C GLU A 169 -12.73 16.11 -13.40
N VAL A 170 -12.55 15.44 -12.26
CA VAL A 170 -11.26 15.35 -11.56
C VAL A 170 -10.17 14.76 -12.47
N ALA A 171 -10.51 13.75 -13.29
CA ALA A 171 -9.60 13.14 -14.27
C ALA A 171 -9.36 14.02 -15.52
N GLY A 172 -10.14 15.08 -15.74
CA GLY A 172 -10.08 15.89 -16.96
C GLY A 172 -10.54 15.13 -18.21
N MET A 173 -11.56 14.28 -18.07
CA MET A 173 -12.08 13.41 -19.12
C MET A 173 -13.60 13.55 -19.24
N SER A 174 -14.15 13.27 -20.43
CA SER A 174 -15.60 13.10 -20.55
C SER A 174 -16.06 11.86 -19.78
N LEU A 175 -17.29 11.86 -19.28
CA LEU A 175 -17.86 10.76 -18.48
C LEU A 175 -17.73 9.39 -19.18
N SER A 176 -18.07 9.32 -20.47
CA SER A 176 -18.00 8.08 -21.25
C SER A 176 -16.57 7.57 -21.39
N ARG A 177 -15.62 8.44 -21.74
CA ARG A 177 -14.20 8.08 -21.88
C ARG A 177 -13.58 7.70 -20.54
N PHE A 178 -13.95 8.38 -19.46
CA PHE A 178 -13.50 8.06 -18.12
C PHE A 178 -13.98 6.67 -17.68
N ALA A 179 -15.29 6.40 -17.81
CA ALA A 179 -15.85 5.11 -17.43
C ALA A 179 -15.21 3.95 -18.21
N GLU A 180 -14.99 4.13 -19.52
CA GLU A 180 -14.31 3.14 -20.35
C GLU A 180 -12.85 2.95 -19.91
N ALA A 181 -12.06 4.02 -19.87
CA ALA A 181 -10.65 3.94 -19.50
C ALA A 181 -10.44 3.36 -18.10
N PHE A 182 -11.28 3.73 -17.14
CA PHE A 182 -11.22 3.21 -15.78
C PHE A 182 -11.52 1.70 -15.78
N ARG A 183 -12.55 1.24 -16.49
CA ARG A 183 -12.84 -0.19 -16.59
C ARG A 183 -11.71 -0.97 -17.27
N THR A 184 -11.16 -0.46 -18.36
CA THR A 184 -10.07 -1.11 -19.10
C THR A 184 -8.78 -1.17 -18.27
N ARG A 185 -8.41 -0.10 -17.58
CA ARG A 185 -7.14 0.00 -16.85
C ARG A 185 -7.21 -0.52 -15.43
N VAL A 186 -8.32 -0.32 -14.74
CA VAL A 186 -8.48 -0.72 -13.32
C VAL A 186 -9.19 -2.06 -13.18
N GLY A 187 -9.95 -2.49 -14.20
CA GLY A 187 -10.66 -3.78 -14.23
C GLY A 187 -12.06 -3.74 -13.61
N GLU A 188 -12.51 -2.61 -13.07
CA GLU A 188 -13.83 -2.44 -12.47
C GLU A 188 -14.41 -1.05 -12.76
N THR A 189 -15.67 -0.79 -12.39
CA THR A 189 -16.26 0.55 -12.55
C THR A 189 -15.79 1.51 -11.44
N PRO A 190 -15.73 2.84 -11.67
CA PRO A 190 -15.31 3.82 -10.66
C PRO A 190 -16.08 3.70 -9.34
N MET A 191 -17.40 3.49 -9.40
CA MET A 191 -18.25 3.39 -8.22
C MET A 191 -18.18 2.01 -7.54
N ALA A 192 -17.82 0.95 -8.27
CA ALA A 192 -17.48 -0.33 -7.66
C ALA A 192 -16.17 -0.23 -6.88
N TYR A 193 -15.15 0.38 -7.49
CA TYR A 193 -13.85 0.64 -6.86
C TYR A 193 -14.01 1.42 -5.56
N LEU A 194 -14.71 2.56 -5.60
CA LEU A 194 -14.92 3.39 -4.40
C LEU A 194 -15.68 2.65 -3.29
N ARG A 195 -16.69 1.83 -3.63
CA ARG A 195 -17.39 1.01 -2.63
C ARG A 195 -16.47 -0.02 -1.99
N ARG A 196 -15.68 -0.73 -2.80
CA ARG A 196 -14.70 -1.70 -2.32
C ARG A 196 -13.69 -1.03 -1.39
N TRP A 197 -13.15 0.11 -1.81
CA TRP A 197 -12.23 0.94 -1.02
C TRP A 197 -12.83 1.35 0.33
N ARG A 198 -14.06 1.89 0.35
CA ARG A 198 -14.77 2.23 1.61
C ARG A 198 -14.93 1.03 2.54
N MET A 199 -15.24 -0.15 2.01
CA MET A 199 -15.41 -1.35 2.83
C MET A 199 -14.10 -1.88 3.39
N THR A 200 -12.99 -1.70 2.69
CA THR A 200 -11.67 -1.97 3.22
C THR A 200 -11.33 -1.05 4.39
N LEU A 201 -11.53 0.26 4.22
CA LEU A 201 -11.30 1.22 5.32
C LEU A 201 -12.26 1.00 6.50
N ALA A 202 -13.52 0.70 6.23
CA ALA A 202 -14.49 0.37 7.26
C ALA A 202 -14.07 -0.87 8.07
N ARG A 203 -13.50 -1.89 7.42
CA ARG A 203 -12.99 -3.09 8.10
C ARG A 203 -11.89 -2.71 9.09
N GLN A 204 -10.91 -1.93 8.65
CA GLN A 204 -9.80 -1.49 9.50
C GLN A 204 -10.28 -0.65 10.69
N ASP A 205 -11.20 0.27 10.48
CA ASP A 205 -11.75 1.07 11.58
C ASP A 205 -12.49 0.19 12.60
N LEU A 206 -13.23 -0.82 12.13
CA LEU A 206 -13.90 -1.76 13.02
C LEU A 206 -12.91 -2.66 13.75
N ASP A 207 -11.83 -3.07 13.11
CA ASP A 207 -10.74 -3.82 13.74
C ASP A 207 -10.02 -2.97 14.80
N ARG A 208 -9.92 -1.65 14.60
CA ARG A 208 -9.45 -0.70 15.63
C ARG A 208 -10.51 -0.39 16.71
N GLY A 209 -11.65 -1.06 16.70
CA GLY A 209 -12.70 -0.91 17.72
C GLY A 209 -13.66 0.27 17.52
N HIS A 210 -13.60 1.00 16.40
CA HIS A 210 -14.52 2.11 16.16
C HIS A 210 -15.99 1.67 16.13
N ARG A 211 -16.89 2.57 16.53
CA ARG A 211 -18.34 2.30 16.54
C ARG A 211 -18.89 2.28 15.11
N VAL A 212 -19.71 1.28 14.79
CA VAL A 212 -20.33 1.08 13.46
C VAL A 212 -21.01 2.35 12.93
N GLN A 213 -21.74 3.07 13.78
CA GLN A 213 -22.42 4.31 13.41
C GLN A 213 -21.43 5.43 13.02
N ALA A 214 -20.29 5.52 13.71
CA ALA A 214 -19.25 6.50 13.39
C ALA A 214 -18.57 6.15 12.07
N VAL A 215 -18.28 4.87 11.84
CA VAL A 215 -17.74 4.34 10.58
C VAL A 215 -18.69 4.60 9.41
N ALA A 216 -20.00 4.40 9.60
CA ALA A 216 -21.00 4.66 8.56
C ALA A 216 -20.97 6.13 8.12
N ARG A 217 -21.04 7.07 9.07
CA ARG A 217 -20.96 8.51 8.79
C ARG A 217 -19.65 8.89 8.10
N ARG A 218 -18.51 8.36 8.59
CA ARG A 218 -17.18 8.65 8.04
C ARG A 218 -17.04 8.29 6.56
N TYR A 219 -17.67 7.19 6.12
CA TYR A 219 -17.57 6.70 4.74
C TYR A 219 -18.81 6.98 3.88
N GLY A 220 -19.64 7.95 4.28
CA GLY A 220 -20.78 8.40 3.48
C GLY A 220 -21.96 7.43 3.43
N TYR A 221 -22.06 6.52 4.40
CA TYR A 221 -23.25 5.68 4.58
C TYR A 221 -24.24 6.39 5.50
N GLY A 222 -25.42 6.72 4.98
CA GLY A 222 -26.45 7.46 5.70
C GLY A 222 -26.99 6.76 6.96
N SER A 223 -26.73 5.46 7.13
CA SER A 223 -27.11 4.73 8.33
C SER A 223 -26.20 3.53 8.62
N SER A 224 -26.23 3.05 9.86
CA SER A 224 -25.50 1.84 10.28
C SER A 224 -25.95 0.60 9.51
N GLU A 225 -27.24 0.53 9.16
CA GLU A 225 -27.86 -0.57 8.41
C GLU A 225 -27.38 -0.56 6.95
N ALA A 226 -27.25 0.62 6.35
CA ALA A 226 -26.70 0.76 5.01
C ALA A 226 -25.24 0.28 4.95
N LEU A 227 -24.43 0.65 5.95
CA LEU A 227 -23.06 0.14 6.09
C LEU A 227 -23.07 -1.38 6.30
N ALA A 228 -23.90 -1.90 7.22
CA ALA A 228 -23.93 -3.31 7.55
C ALA A 228 -24.26 -4.21 6.35
N ARG A 229 -25.25 -3.82 5.53
CA ARG A 229 -25.58 -4.55 4.30
C ARG A 229 -24.44 -4.54 3.29
N ALA A 230 -23.78 -3.39 3.10
CA ALA A 230 -22.65 -3.30 2.19
C ALA A 230 -21.45 -4.11 2.69
N PHE A 231 -21.18 -4.04 3.99
CA PHE A 231 -20.08 -4.72 4.64
C PHE A 231 -20.25 -6.24 4.59
N GLN A 232 -21.45 -6.75 4.88
CA GLN A 232 -21.74 -8.18 4.82
C GLN A 232 -21.63 -8.72 3.39
N ARG A 233 -22.06 -7.97 2.37
CA ARG A 233 -21.86 -8.36 0.97
C ARG A 233 -20.38 -8.45 0.58
N GLN A 234 -19.54 -7.57 1.11
CA GLN A 234 -18.12 -7.52 0.78
C GLN A 234 -17.30 -8.58 1.54
N HIS A 235 -17.56 -8.74 2.83
CA HIS A 235 -16.70 -9.49 3.75
C HIS A 235 -17.34 -10.78 4.30
N GLY A 236 -18.59 -11.07 3.96
CA GLY A 236 -19.33 -12.26 4.43
C GLY A 236 -19.75 -12.23 5.90
N VAL A 237 -19.24 -11.29 6.70
CA VAL A 237 -19.53 -11.15 8.13
C VAL A 237 -20.18 -9.79 8.45
N THR A 238 -20.85 -9.69 9.60
CA THR A 238 -21.43 -8.41 10.03
C THR A 238 -20.37 -7.48 10.63
N PRO A 239 -20.56 -6.15 10.57
CA PRO A 239 -19.65 -5.20 11.24
C PRO A 239 -19.47 -5.46 12.73
N LEU A 240 -20.53 -5.92 13.41
CA LEU A 240 -20.49 -6.22 14.84
C LEU A 240 -19.64 -7.45 15.13
N ALA A 241 -19.75 -8.50 14.30
CA ALA A 241 -18.91 -9.69 14.41
C ALA A 241 -17.44 -9.34 14.19
N ALA A 242 -17.13 -8.57 13.14
CA ALA A 242 -15.78 -8.09 12.85
C ALA A 242 -15.16 -7.34 14.05
N ARG A 243 -15.90 -6.38 14.62
CA ARG A 243 -15.45 -5.60 15.78
C ARG A 243 -15.24 -6.45 17.03
N ARG A 244 -16.09 -7.46 17.27
CA ARG A 244 -15.96 -8.37 18.42
C ARG A 244 -14.72 -9.26 18.31
N SER A 245 -14.41 -9.76 17.12
CA SER A 245 -13.18 -10.52 16.89
C SER A 245 -11.94 -9.69 17.18
N ALA A 246 -11.94 -8.41 16.79
CA ALA A 246 -10.80 -7.54 17.08
C ALA A 246 -10.67 -7.17 18.56
N ALA A 247 -11.77 -7.04 19.30
CA ALA A 247 -11.73 -6.85 20.75
C ALA A 247 -11.27 -8.10 21.52
N ALA A 248 -11.35 -9.29 20.91
CA ALA A 248 -10.93 -10.56 21.50
C ALA A 248 -9.45 -10.89 21.25
N THR A 249 -8.80 -10.23 20.29
CA THR A 249 -7.36 -10.35 20.03
C THR A 249 -6.65 -9.13 20.64
N PRO A 250 -5.97 -9.26 21.80
CA PRO A 250 -5.16 -8.17 22.31
C PRO A 250 -4.05 -7.87 21.31
N ALA A 251 -3.79 -6.60 21.02
CA ALA A 251 -2.60 -6.20 20.29
C ALA A 251 -1.35 -6.69 21.04
N PRO A 252 -0.35 -7.28 20.34
CA PRO A 252 0.94 -7.60 20.95
C PRO A 252 1.68 -6.34 21.41
#